data_AF-A0A5N5T2Y3-F1
#
_entry.id   AF-A0A5N5T2Y3-F1
#
_cell.length_a   1.000
_cell.length_b   1.000
_cell.length_c   1.000
_cell.angle_alpha   90.00
_cell.angle_beta   90.00
_cell.angle_gamma   90.00
#
_symmetry.space_group_name_H-M   'P 1'
#
loop_
_entity.id
_entity.type
_entity.pdbx_description
1 polymer ?
#
loop_
_entity_poly.entity_id
_entity_poly.type
_entity_poly.pdbx_seq_one_letter_code
_entity_poly.pdbx_strand_id
1 'polypeptide(L)'
;MDKEGMGGNAIGGPLEFVCTKCSTGKHHFMPESLVETYGKIMNHKNCFDFPTDLGYDVSEDAKDLMRHLICSSEYRLGKNGIEDFKNHPWFAGVDWFSLRDSKAPYIPEVSSPTDTSNFDVDDTEVRPNQDASCPPPANSAFSTLHLPFVGFTFTQGSNISDKGCLYKLSKTAVISGSNNIENEKKLRSLEKENIELIKKMALLGAQDKLDGGAEQLKKLNDQIQTLTKQNKELSLELTVAKRAENDIDKETENKIKELERINKNLIQEKENLAKEIVDNQEKLNLQAKEVQDALSQRKLAMSEYSEVSDKLTELRNQKQKLSRQVRDKEEELDNALQKIDTLRQDLRKAEKLRRELEGCVEKADEDAVKERKLRERMEEYTKGIESELEKIQDRPQGRSGSISSIDSNQEITRLKTECDRLIVEHEEKAQQLTMRHSHEMVALKDQLTELENFKTRLQNELNVANKKVDQLRSELEKRSEEQEDSVSDIKRRHDRERQMLVDDNKKLLSDVDKLKENLEKLQCERKGLEEEYSDLRSKKESIAQWEAQITEIIQWVSDEKDA
;
A
#
# COMPACT_ATOMS: atom_id res chain seq x y z
N MET A 1 -37.27 -18.00 -24.56
CA MET A 1 -36.29 -16.90 -24.41
C MET A 1 -35.51 -16.95 -23.09
N ASP A 2 -35.23 -18.17 -22.60
CA ASP A 2 -33.88 -18.76 -22.64
C ASP A 2 -32.78 -18.04 -21.84
N LYS A 3 -32.78 -18.30 -20.52
CA LYS A 3 -31.67 -17.98 -19.60
C LYS A 3 -30.68 -19.15 -19.39
N GLU A 4 -30.51 -20.01 -20.38
CA GLU A 4 -29.66 -21.21 -20.30
C GLU A 4 -28.38 -21.14 -21.18
N GLY A 5 -28.10 -19.99 -21.79
CA GLY A 5 -27.06 -19.85 -22.83
C GLY A 5 -25.63 -19.50 -22.38
N MET A 6 -25.34 -19.31 -21.08
CA MET A 6 -24.06 -18.71 -20.62
C MET A 6 -23.30 -19.49 -19.53
N GLY A 7 -23.71 -20.71 -19.18
CA GLY A 7 -23.00 -21.55 -18.21
C GLY A 7 -22.55 -22.88 -18.80
N GLY A 8 -21.29 -22.98 -19.25
CA GLY A 8 -20.71 -24.26 -19.68
C GLY A 8 -19.36 -24.20 -20.39
N ASN A 9 -19.18 -23.28 -21.34
CA ASN A 9 -18.03 -23.28 -22.26
C ASN A 9 -16.86 -22.38 -21.82
N ALA A 10 -16.46 -22.47 -20.54
CA ALA A 10 -15.23 -21.86 -20.04
C ALA A 10 -14.00 -22.71 -20.45
N ILE A 11 -13.62 -22.62 -21.72
CA ILE A 11 -12.50 -23.39 -22.29
C ILE A 11 -11.18 -22.65 -22.01
N GLY A 12 -10.59 -22.92 -20.84
CA GLY A 12 -9.28 -22.38 -20.46
C GLY A 12 -9.07 -22.29 -18.95
N GLY A 13 -8.74 -23.41 -18.30
CA GLY A 13 -8.26 -23.40 -16.92
C GLY A 13 -6.85 -22.78 -16.82
N PRO A 14 -6.47 -22.15 -15.70
CA PRO A 14 -5.17 -21.45 -15.59
C PRO A 14 -3.95 -22.33 -15.89
N LEU A 15 -4.02 -23.61 -15.52
CA LEU A 15 -2.95 -24.59 -15.73
C LEU A 15 -2.61 -24.79 -17.22
N GLU A 16 -3.60 -24.70 -18.10
CA GLU A 16 -3.47 -24.95 -19.55
C GLU A 16 -2.58 -23.88 -20.21
N PHE A 17 -2.82 -22.62 -19.83
CA PHE A 17 -2.05 -21.47 -20.29
C PHE A 17 -0.66 -21.41 -19.65
N VAL A 18 -0.53 -21.83 -18.38
CA VAL A 18 0.77 -21.91 -17.69
C VAL A 18 1.67 -22.95 -18.32
N CYS A 19 1.21 -24.20 -18.50
CA CYS A 19 1.99 -25.25 -19.16
C CYS A 19 2.48 -24.80 -20.55
N THR A 20 1.60 -24.20 -21.36
CA THR A 20 1.97 -23.66 -22.68
C THR A 20 3.01 -22.55 -22.57
N LYS A 21 2.77 -21.52 -21.74
CA LYS A 21 3.70 -20.38 -21.59
C LYS A 21 5.08 -20.82 -21.09
N CYS A 22 5.14 -21.79 -20.17
CA CYS A 22 6.39 -22.35 -19.67
C CYS A 22 7.12 -23.21 -20.71
N SER A 23 6.40 -24.00 -21.52
CA SER A 23 7.00 -24.85 -22.56
C SER A 23 7.42 -24.10 -23.83
N THR A 24 6.82 -22.93 -24.13
CA THR A 24 7.04 -22.23 -25.41
C THR A 24 7.40 -20.74 -25.29
N GLY A 25 7.62 -20.21 -24.08
CA GLY A 25 8.01 -18.81 -23.80
C GLY A 25 6.97 -17.73 -24.17
N LYS A 26 6.02 -18.04 -25.05
CA LYS A 26 4.97 -17.15 -25.58
C LYS A 26 3.60 -17.79 -25.39
N HIS A 27 2.66 -17.00 -24.91
CA HIS A 27 1.25 -17.41 -24.82
C HIS A 27 0.65 -17.49 -26.23
N HIS A 28 0.22 -18.69 -26.66
CA HIS A 28 -0.30 -18.93 -28.01
C HIS A 28 -1.56 -18.09 -28.37
N PHE A 29 -2.23 -17.53 -27.36
CA PHE A 29 -3.43 -16.69 -27.51
C PHE A 29 -3.16 -15.19 -27.22
N MET A 30 -1.97 -14.69 -27.55
CA MET A 30 -1.61 -13.25 -27.53
C MET A 30 -1.64 -12.60 -28.94
N PRO A 31 -2.82 -12.20 -29.46
CA PRO A 31 -2.95 -11.09 -30.41
C PRO A 31 -2.89 -9.73 -29.71
N GLU A 32 -2.91 -8.64 -30.49
CA GLU A 32 -2.89 -7.26 -30.00
C GLU A 32 -4.23 -6.78 -29.39
N SER A 33 -5.31 -7.56 -29.52
CA SER A 33 -6.67 -7.19 -29.09
C SER A 33 -7.38 -8.30 -28.32
N LEU A 34 -7.99 -7.95 -27.18
CA LEU A 34 -8.80 -8.86 -26.36
C LEU A 34 -9.90 -9.57 -27.16
N VAL A 35 -10.49 -8.89 -28.15
CA VAL A 35 -11.56 -9.48 -29.00
C VAL A 35 -11.02 -10.64 -29.84
N GLU A 36 -9.79 -10.52 -30.33
CA GLU A 36 -9.10 -11.60 -31.04
C GLU A 36 -8.67 -12.72 -30.08
N THR A 37 -8.27 -12.40 -28.84
CA THR A 37 -7.98 -13.39 -27.80
C THR A 37 -9.20 -14.28 -27.55
N TYR A 38 -10.37 -13.68 -27.32
CA TYR A 38 -11.63 -14.41 -27.18
C TYR A 38 -11.98 -15.21 -28.45
N GLY A 39 -11.81 -14.61 -29.64
CA GLY A 39 -12.03 -15.30 -30.92
C GLY A 39 -11.18 -16.56 -31.09
N LYS A 40 -9.88 -16.48 -30.81
CA LYS A 40 -8.94 -17.62 -30.90
C LYS A 40 -9.21 -18.70 -29.86
N ILE A 41 -9.58 -18.33 -28.63
CA ILE A 41 -9.96 -19.29 -27.57
C ILE A 41 -11.25 -20.04 -27.95
N MET A 42 -12.29 -19.32 -28.37
CA MET A 42 -13.56 -19.91 -28.80
C MET A 42 -13.36 -20.84 -30.02
N ASN A 43 -12.45 -20.49 -30.92
CA ASN A 43 -12.08 -21.28 -32.09
C ASN A 43 -10.82 -22.15 -31.92
N HIS A 44 -10.44 -22.53 -30.68
CA HIS A 44 -9.19 -23.25 -30.36
C HIS A 44 -8.88 -24.42 -31.31
N LYS A 45 -9.88 -25.23 -31.69
CA LYS A 45 -9.72 -26.39 -32.61
C LYS A 45 -9.10 -26.06 -33.97
N ASN A 46 -9.21 -24.80 -34.42
CA ASN A 46 -8.69 -24.32 -35.70
C ASN A 46 -7.65 -23.19 -35.54
N CYS A 47 -7.31 -22.81 -34.32
CA CYS A 47 -6.43 -21.68 -34.00
C CYS A 47 -5.31 -22.00 -33.00
N PHE A 48 -5.30 -23.21 -32.43
CA PHE A 48 -4.21 -23.74 -31.62
C PHE A 48 -3.38 -24.72 -32.46
N ASP A 49 -2.13 -24.37 -32.71
CA ASP A 49 -1.12 -25.25 -33.29
C ASP A 49 0.26 -24.89 -32.68
N PHE A 50 1.22 -25.80 -32.74
CA PHE A 50 2.56 -25.61 -32.19
C PHE A 50 3.47 -24.98 -33.26
N PRO A 51 4.05 -23.77 -33.04
CA PRO A 51 4.88 -23.13 -34.05
C PRO A 51 6.15 -23.95 -34.35
N THR A 52 6.41 -24.20 -35.63
CA THR A 52 7.55 -25.00 -36.12
C THR A 52 8.91 -24.31 -35.96
N ASP A 53 8.91 -22.99 -35.83
CA ASP A 53 10.11 -22.16 -36.08
C ASP A 53 10.82 -21.72 -34.78
N LEU A 54 10.55 -22.39 -33.66
CA LEU A 54 10.90 -21.90 -32.32
C LEU A 54 12.39 -22.05 -31.93
N GLY A 55 13.17 -22.86 -32.64
CA GLY A 55 14.59 -23.07 -32.36
C GLY A 55 14.90 -23.94 -31.13
N TYR A 56 13.88 -24.57 -30.53
CA TYR A 56 13.99 -25.59 -29.49
C TYR A 56 12.87 -26.62 -29.65
N ASP A 57 13.14 -27.88 -29.31
CA ASP A 57 12.17 -28.97 -29.44
C ASP A 57 11.33 -29.14 -28.17
N VAL A 58 10.01 -29.15 -28.36
CA VAL A 58 9.05 -29.59 -27.33
C VAL A 58 8.76 -31.09 -27.55
N SER A 59 8.85 -31.89 -26.49
CA SER A 59 8.59 -33.35 -26.56
C SER A 59 7.13 -33.65 -26.92
N GLU A 60 6.88 -34.77 -27.61
CA GLU A 60 5.51 -35.14 -27.96
C GLU A 60 4.64 -35.42 -26.74
N ASP A 61 5.17 -35.97 -25.64
CA ASP A 61 4.41 -36.13 -24.39
C ASP A 61 3.94 -34.78 -23.81
N ALA A 62 4.74 -33.71 -23.98
CA ALA A 62 4.36 -32.36 -23.57
C ALA A 62 3.31 -31.76 -24.51
N LYS A 63 3.45 -31.97 -25.82
CA LYS A 63 2.43 -31.56 -26.81
C LYS A 63 1.13 -32.31 -26.61
N ASP A 64 1.17 -33.59 -26.27
CA ASP A 64 -0.02 -34.40 -26.00
C ASP A 64 -0.74 -33.94 -24.71
N LEU A 65 0.01 -33.68 -23.63
CA LEU A 65 -0.55 -33.06 -22.42
C LEU A 65 -1.22 -31.72 -22.75
N MET A 66 -0.57 -30.88 -23.55
CA MET A 66 -1.13 -29.59 -23.97
C MET A 66 -2.36 -29.73 -24.88
N ARG A 67 -2.41 -30.74 -25.77
CA ARG A 67 -3.61 -31.06 -26.58
C ARG A 67 -4.77 -31.54 -25.70
N HIS A 68 -4.52 -32.41 -24.74
CA HIS A 68 -5.51 -32.94 -23.79
C HIS A 68 -5.91 -31.96 -22.67
N LEU A 69 -5.27 -30.79 -22.62
CA LEU A 69 -5.67 -29.63 -21.83
C LEU A 69 -6.44 -28.61 -22.69
N ILE A 70 -5.86 -28.15 -23.81
CA ILE A 70 -6.41 -27.14 -24.73
C ILE A 70 -7.36 -27.81 -25.74
N CYS A 71 -8.33 -28.55 -25.21
CA CYS A 71 -9.43 -29.15 -25.93
C CYS A 71 -10.77 -28.71 -25.32
N SER A 72 -11.86 -29.13 -25.97
CA SER A 72 -13.22 -29.01 -25.41
C SER A 72 -13.34 -29.80 -24.10
N SER A 73 -14.15 -29.28 -23.18
CA SER A 73 -14.36 -29.85 -21.82
C SER A 73 -14.79 -31.32 -21.81
N GLU A 74 -15.38 -31.82 -22.89
CA GLU A 74 -15.72 -33.23 -23.11
C GLU A 74 -14.52 -34.19 -23.07
N TYR A 75 -13.32 -33.74 -23.47
CA TYR A 75 -12.13 -34.58 -23.66
C TYR A 75 -10.95 -34.21 -22.74
N ARG A 76 -11.16 -33.23 -21.85
CA ARG A 76 -10.11 -32.60 -21.04
C ARG A 76 -9.72 -33.47 -19.82
N LEU A 77 -8.41 -33.54 -19.55
CA LEU A 77 -7.85 -34.18 -18.35
C LEU A 77 -8.27 -33.46 -17.06
N GLY A 78 -8.38 -34.21 -15.97
CA GLY A 78 -8.77 -33.72 -14.64
C GLY A 78 -10.23 -34.02 -14.26
N LYS A 79 -11.00 -34.67 -15.13
CA LYS A 79 -12.36 -35.14 -14.86
C LYS A 79 -12.41 -36.17 -13.74
N ASN A 80 -11.43 -37.06 -13.68
CA ASN A 80 -11.28 -38.06 -12.62
C ASN A 80 -10.38 -37.55 -11.48
N GLY A 81 -10.17 -36.24 -11.42
CA GLY A 81 -9.26 -35.60 -10.48
C GLY A 81 -7.78 -35.77 -10.88
N ILE A 82 -6.91 -35.83 -9.87
CA ILE A 82 -5.44 -35.82 -10.08
C ILE A 82 -4.91 -37.07 -10.79
N GLU A 83 -5.62 -38.20 -10.73
CA GLU A 83 -5.17 -39.47 -11.34
C GLU A 83 -5.05 -39.39 -12.87
N ASP A 84 -5.84 -38.54 -13.53
CA ASP A 84 -5.71 -38.25 -14.96
C ASP A 84 -4.31 -37.70 -15.31
N PHE A 85 -3.70 -36.93 -14.41
CA PHE A 85 -2.36 -36.36 -14.58
C PHE A 85 -1.25 -37.31 -14.13
N LYS A 86 -1.45 -38.05 -13.01
CA LYS A 86 -0.43 -39.00 -12.52
C LYS A 86 -0.11 -40.12 -13.51
N ASN A 87 -1.10 -40.56 -14.28
CA ASN A 87 -0.97 -41.62 -15.27
C ASN A 87 -0.54 -41.10 -16.67
N HIS A 88 -0.37 -39.79 -16.84
CA HIS A 88 -0.01 -39.20 -18.13
C HIS A 88 1.51 -39.32 -18.40
N PRO A 89 1.97 -39.76 -19.60
CA PRO A 89 3.38 -40.02 -19.89
C PRO A 89 4.34 -38.87 -19.56
N TRP A 90 3.93 -37.61 -19.76
CA TRP A 90 4.73 -36.42 -19.42
C TRP A 90 5.19 -36.36 -17.95
N PHE A 91 4.45 -36.97 -17.01
CA PHE A 91 4.79 -37.02 -15.59
C PHE A 91 5.51 -38.33 -15.19
N ALA A 92 5.96 -39.15 -16.14
CA ALA A 92 6.66 -40.40 -15.85
C ALA A 92 7.93 -40.16 -15.02
N GLY A 93 8.04 -40.85 -13.88
CA GLY A 93 9.14 -40.69 -12.92
C GLY A 93 8.94 -39.61 -11.85
N VAL A 94 7.83 -38.86 -11.87
CA VAL A 94 7.48 -37.94 -10.78
C VAL A 94 6.92 -38.71 -9.58
N ASP A 95 7.60 -38.66 -8.44
CA ASP A 95 7.02 -39.13 -7.17
C ASP A 95 6.11 -38.06 -6.57
N TRP A 96 4.80 -38.23 -6.81
CA TRP A 96 3.74 -37.37 -6.31
C TRP A 96 3.58 -37.36 -4.78
N PHE A 97 4.18 -38.30 -4.04
CA PHE A 97 4.13 -38.32 -2.58
C PHE A 97 5.24 -37.49 -1.95
N SER A 98 6.49 -37.61 -2.43
CA SER A 98 7.63 -36.82 -1.90
C SER A 98 7.89 -35.50 -2.63
N LEU A 99 7.13 -35.17 -3.69
CA LEU A 99 7.33 -33.98 -4.53
C LEU A 99 7.60 -32.67 -3.75
N ARG A 100 6.91 -32.45 -2.62
CA ARG A 100 7.07 -31.24 -1.80
C ARG A 100 8.40 -31.19 -1.03
N ASP A 101 8.93 -32.35 -0.64
CA ASP A 101 10.17 -32.49 0.12
C ASP A 101 11.38 -32.73 -0.81
N SER A 102 11.13 -32.94 -2.10
CA SER A 102 12.15 -33.02 -3.15
C SER A 102 12.86 -31.68 -3.39
N LYS A 103 14.11 -31.72 -3.88
CA LYS A 103 14.86 -30.49 -4.19
C LYS A 103 14.27 -29.80 -5.42
N ALA A 104 13.72 -28.60 -5.23
CA ALA A 104 13.23 -27.75 -6.31
C ALA A 104 14.33 -27.45 -7.37
N PRO A 105 13.99 -27.39 -8.67
CA PRO A 105 14.96 -27.15 -9.75
C PRO A 105 15.47 -25.71 -9.78
N TYR A 106 14.70 -24.76 -9.25
CA TYR A 106 15.08 -23.38 -9.01
C TYR A 106 14.91 -23.07 -7.52
N ILE A 107 15.85 -22.31 -6.96
CA ILE A 107 15.80 -21.76 -5.62
C ILE A 107 16.00 -20.24 -5.79
N PRO A 108 15.00 -19.40 -5.43
CA PRO A 108 15.13 -17.96 -5.59
C PRO A 108 16.21 -17.40 -4.66
N GLU A 109 16.96 -16.41 -5.15
CA GLU A 109 17.83 -15.60 -4.30
C GLU A 109 16.96 -14.61 -3.53
N VAL A 110 17.13 -14.57 -2.21
CA VAL A 110 16.33 -13.75 -1.28
C VAL A 110 17.29 -13.11 -0.27
N SER A 111 17.42 -11.79 -0.32
CA SER A 111 18.36 -11.03 0.51
C SER A 111 17.87 -10.80 1.95
N SER A 112 16.55 -10.78 2.16
CA SER A 112 15.93 -10.54 3.47
C SER A 112 14.49 -11.07 3.54
N PRO A 113 13.90 -11.24 4.74
CA PRO A 113 12.49 -11.64 4.89
C PRO A 113 11.45 -10.65 4.32
N THR A 114 11.89 -9.45 3.92
CA THR A 114 11.06 -8.39 3.33
C THR A 114 11.47 -8.06 1.89
N ASP A 115 12.23 -8.94 1.24
CA ASP A 115 12.71 -8.76 -0.12
C ASP A 115 11.60 -8.97 -1.15
N THR A 116 11.31 -7.93 -1.94
CA THR A 116 10.29 -7.95 -3.01
C THR A 116 10.88 -8.09 -4.41
N SER A 117 12.20 -8.27 -4.56
CA SER A 117 12.88 -8.32 -5.87
C SER A 117 12.45 -9.49 -6.78
N ASN A 118 11.82 -10.53 -6.20
CA ASN A 118 11.26 -11.67 -6.91
C ASN A 118 9.82 -11.41 -7.42
N PHE A 119 9.32 -10.17 -7.36
CA PHE A 119 7.99 -9.76 -7.81
C PHE A 119 8.07 -8.51 -8.71
N ASP A 120 7.31 -8.49 -9.80
CA ASP A 120 7.10 -7.29 -10.60
C ASP A 120 6.16 -6.33 -9.84
N VAL A 121 6.73 -5.34 -9.15
CA VAL A 121 5.96 -4.36 -8.35
C VAL A 121 5.65 -3.12 -9.20
N ASP A 122 4.40 -2.99 -9.62
CA ASP A 122 3.95 -1.87 -10.45
C ASP A 122 3.58 -0.64 -9.58
N ASP A 123 4.48 0.35 -9.49
CA ASP A 123 4.32 1.63 -8.78
C ASP A 123 3.10 2.48 -9.24
N THR A 124 2.36 1.99 -10.24
CA THR A 124 1.15 2.61 -10.81
C THR A 124 -0.16 2.10 -10.18
N GLU A 125 -0.18 0.89 -9.62
CA GLU A 125 -1.40 0.23 -9.15
C GLU A 125 -1.82 0.61 -7.72
N VAL A 126 -0.91 1.19 -6.92
CA VAL A 126 -1.24 1.72 -5.57
C VAL A 126 -2.01 3.05 -5.66
N ARG A 127 -3.15 3.04 -6.36
CA ARG A 127 -4.23 4.01 -6.17
C ARG A 127 -4.89 3.73 -4.82
N PRO A 128 -5.16 4.74 -3.98
CA PRO A 128 -6.16 4.57 -2.94
C PRO A 128 -7.51 4.52 -3.68
N ASN A 129 -8.51 3.83 -3.11
CA ASN A 129 -9.81 3.71 -3.76
C ASN A 129 -10.59 5.04 -3.73
N GLN A 130 -10.22 6.01 -4.59
CA GLN A 130 -10.97 7.25 -4.80
C GLN A 130 -12.35 6.97 -5.44
N ASP A 131 -12.45 5.88 -6.20
CA ASP A 131 -13.69 5.39 -6.79
C ASP A 131 -14.53 4.51 -5.84
N ALA A 132 -14.00 4.13 -4.66
CA ALA A 132 -14.83 3.61 -3.57
C ALA A 132 -15.53 4.78 -2.88
N SER A 133 -16.62 5.23 -3.52
CA SER A 133 -17.50 6.24 -2.96
C SER A 133 -17.90 5.86 -1.53
N CYS A 134 -17.87 6.85 -0.63
CA CYS A 134 -18.29 6.66 0.76
C CYS A 134 -19.70 6.06 0.75
N PRO A 135 -19.95 4.93 1.43
CA PRO A 135 -21.21 4.20 1.31
C PRO A 135 -22.40 5.11 1.65
N PRO A 136 -23.55 4.92 0.99
CA PRO A 136 -24.70 5.82 1.12
C PRO A 136 -25.08 6.01 2.60
N PRO A 137 -25.43 7.24 3.03
CA PRO A 137 -25.53 7.62 4.42
C PRO A 137 -26.46 6.66 5.19
N ALA A 138 -25.89 5.97 6.17
CA ALA A 138 -26.59 4.91 6.89
C ALA A 138 -27.82 5.46 7.64
N ASN A 139 -28.91 4.69 7.63
CA ASN A 139 -30.07 4.96 8.49
C ASN A 139 -29.63 5.00 9.96
N SER A 140 -30.00 6.06 10.67
CA SER A 140 -29.56 6.31 12.06
C SER A 140 -29.98 5.24 13.07
N ALA A 141 -30.90 4.35 12.70
CA ALA A 141 -31.33 3.21 13.52
C ALA A 141 -30.45 1.96 13.38
N PHE A 142 -29.89 1.68 12.18
CA PHE A 142 -29.07 0.49 11.94
C PHE A 142 -28.27 0.60 10.62
N SER A 143 -26.98 0.22 10.66
CA SER A 143 -26.11 0.15 9.49
C SER A 143 -25.79 -1.31 9.15
N THR A 144 -26.24 -1.77 7.97
CA THR A 144 -25.96 -3.12 7.46
C THR A 144 -24.57 -3.26 6.80
N LEU A 145 -23.83 -2.16 6.65
CA LEU A 145 -22.61 -2.07 5.82
C LEU A 145 -21.50 -3.04 6.23
N HIS A 146 -21.45 -3.45 7.50
CA HIS A 146 -20.42 -4.39 7.99
C HIS A 146 -20.85 -5.87 7.97
N LEU A 147 -22.12 -6.18 7.67
CA LEU A 147 -22.61 -7.56 7.65
C LEU A 147 -21.87 -8.48 6.66
N PRO A 148 -21.44 -8.03 5.45
CA PRO A 148 -20.66 -8.86 4.54
C PRO A 148 -19.27 -9.29 5.05
N PHE A 149 -18.78 -8.70 6.14
CA PHE A 149 -17.46 -8.99 6.73
C PHE A 149 -17.57 -9.77 8.06
N VAL A 150 -18.77 -10.13 8.50
CA VAL A 150 -18.96 -10.97 9.69
C VAL A 150 -18.42 -12.37 9.41
N GLY A 151 -17.47 -12.84 10.23
CA GLY A 151 -16.73 -14.08 10.00
C GLY A 151 -15.46 -13.93 9.15
N PHE A 152 -15.11 -12.73 8.67
CA PHE A 152 -13.85 -12.50 7.95
C PHE A 152 -12.60 -12.56 8.86
N THR A 153 -12.75 -12.20 10.15
CA THR A 153 -11.65 -12.10 11.10
C THR A 153 -11.12 -13.47 11.52
N PHE A 154 -10.02 -13.91 10.91
CA PHE A 154 -9.30 -15.13 11.28
C PHE A 154 -8.04 -14.83 12.12
N THR A 155 -7.82 -15.58 13.21
CA THR A 155 -6.61 -15.51 14.04
C THR A 155 -5.98 -16.91 14.17
N GLN A 156 -4.85 -17.13 13.50
CA GLN A 156 -4.13 -18.40 13.56
C GLN A 156 -3.69 -18.74 15.00
N GLY A 157 -3.88 -20.01 15.40
CA GLY A 157 -3.56 -20.49 16.75
C GLY A 157 -4.58 -20.12 17.84
N SER A 158 -5.60 -19.30 17.54
CA SER A 158 -6.62 -18.91 18.52
C SER A 158 -7.68 -20.01 18.72
N ASN A 159 -7.96 -20.35 19.98
CA ASN A 159 -9.00 -21.32 20.36
C ASN A 159 -10.45 -20.86 20.05
N ILE A 160 -10.65 -19.58 19.71
CA ILE A 160 -11.92 -19.00 19.24
C ILE A 160 -11.98 -18.79 17.71
N SER A 161 -10.92 -19.13 16.96
CA SER A 161 -11.00 -19.16 15.49
C SER A 161 -11.80 -20.37 15.00
N ASP A 162 -12.18 -20.38 13.73
CA ASP A 162 -12.90 -21.52 13.10
C ASP A 162 -12.09 -22.83 13.09
N LYS A 163 -10.79 -22.76 13.37
CA LYS A 163 -9.88 -23.92 13.55
C LYS A 163 -9.57 -24.21 15.02
N GLY A 164 -10.16 -23.46 15.95
CA GLY A 164 -10.02 -23.60 17.39
C GLY A 164 -10.99 -24.60 18.02
N CYS A 165 -10.85 -24.85 19.32
CA CYS A 165 -11.78 -25.71 20.06
C CYS A 165 -11.92 -25.27 21.52
N LEU A 166 -13.06 -24.66 21.85
CA LEU A 166 -13.36 -24.10 23.17
C LEU A 166 -13.53 -25.14 24.30
N TYR A 167 -13.72 -26.41 23.98
CA TYR A 167 -13.92 -27.50 24.96
C TYR A 167 -12.78 -27.64 25.99
N LYS A 168 -11.59 -27.11 25.68
CA LYS A 168 -10.42 -27.17 26.58
C LYS A 168 -10.47 -26.22 27.78
N LEU A 169 -11.29 -25.16 27.77
CA LEU A 169 -11.32 -24.17 28.86
C LEU A 169 -12.31 -24.53 30.00
N SER A 170 -13.41 -25.22 29.70
CA SER A 170 -14.52 -25.41 30.65
C SER A 170 -14.21 -26.32 31.84
N LYS A 171 -13.21 -27.21 31.73
CA LYS A 171 -12.84 -28.14 32.80
C LYS A 171 -12.21 -27.50 34.03
N THR A 172 -11.61 -26.31 33.91
CA THR A 172 -10.83 -25.69 35.00
C THR A 172 -11.72 -24.91 36.00
N ALA A 173 -12.85 -24.36 35.54
CA ALA A 173 -13.65 -23.41 36.32
C ALA A 173 -14.64 -24.06 37.32
N VAL A 174 -14.92 -25.36 37.20
CA VAL A 174 -16.03 -26.01 37.94
C VAL A 174 -15.62 -26.53 39.33
N ILE A 175 -14.32 -26.72 39.58
CA ILE A 175 -13.80 -27.48 40.73
C ILE A 175 -13.88 -26.70 42.06
N SER A 176 -13.91 -25.37 42.03
CA SER A 176 -13.79 -24.51 43.22
C SER A 176 -15.11 -24.21 43.95
N GLY A 177 -16.28 -24.50 43.37
CA GLY A 177 -17.57 -24.00 43.87
C GLY A 177 -18.27 -24.83 44.97
N SER A 178 -17.95 -26.12 45.11
CA SER A 178 -18.85 -27.06 45.81
C SER A 178 -18.76 -27.07 47.35
N ASN A 179 -17.63 -26.68 47.94
CA ASN A 179 -17.29 -27.06 49.32
C ASN A 179 -17.99 -26.21 50.43
N ASN A 180 -18.67 -25.11 50.08
CA ASN A 180 -19.16 -24.14 51.08
C ASN A 180 -20.60 -24.41 51.57
N ILE A 181 -21.43 -25.12 50.79
CA ILE A 181 -22.89 -25.20 51.01
C ILE A 181 -23.28 -26.22 52.11
N GLU A 182 -22.38 -27.16 52.45
CA GLU A 182 -22.70 -28.26 53.36
C GLU A 182 -22.47 -27.90 54.85
N ASN A 183 -21.59 -26.94 55.14
CA ASN A 183 -21.22 -26.57 56.51
C ASN A 183 -22.29 -25.75 57.24
N GLU A 184 -22.92 -24.77 56.57
CA GLU A 184 -23.98 -23.92 57.17
C GLU A 184 -25.16 -24.72 57.76
N LYS A 185 -25.50 -25.85 57.13
CA LYS A 185 -26.68 -26.66 57.51
C LYS A 185 -26.51 -27.39 58.83
N LYS A 186 -25.26 -27.67 59.25
CA LYS A 186 -24.96 -28.39 60.50
C LYS A 186 -25.14 -27.49 61.73
N LEU A 187 -24.74 -26.22 61.64
CA LEU A 187 -24.76 -25.27 62.76
C LEU A 187 -26.18 -25.05 63.29
N ARG A 188 -27.14 -24.78 62.40
CA ARG A 188 -28.56 -24.47 62.73
C ARG A 188 -29.37 -25.65 63.30
N SER A 189 -28.78 -26.84 63.38
CA SER A 189 -29.42 -28.02 64.00
C SER A 189 -29.14 -28.05 65.51
N LEU A 190 -27.91 -27.78 65.92
CA LEU A 190 -27.46 -27.88 67.32
C LEU A 190 -28.04 -26.75 68.20
N GLU A 191 -28.28 -25.57 67.62
CA GLU A 191 -28.89 -24.43 68.33
C GLU A 191 -30.31 -24.71 68.86
N LYS A 192 -31.04 -25.66 68.24
CA LYS A 192 -32.44 -25.97 68.62
C LYS A 192 -32.54 -26.92 69.80
N GLU A 193 -31.66 -27.91 69.86
CA GLU A 193 -31.67 -28.98 70.87
C GLU A 193 -31.38 -28.43 72.29
N ASN A 194 -30.49 -27.45 72.38
CA ASN A 194 -30.08 -26.83 73.64
C ASN A 194 -31.23 -26.06 74.35
N ILE A 195 -32.19 -25.52 73.59
CA ILE A 195 -33.32 -24.72 74.13
C ILE A 195 -34.37 -25.62 74.81
N GLU A 196 -34.49 -26.89 74.42
CA GLU A 196 -35.48 -27.80 75.00
C GLU A 196 -35.04 -28.38 76.36
N LEU A 197 -33.73 -28.52 76.59
CA LEU A 197 -33.19 -29.04 77.85
C LEU A 197 -33.41 -28.08 79.02
N ILE A 198 -33.18 -26.78 78.81
CA ILE A 198 -33.33 -25.72 79.83
C ILE A 198 -34.76 -25.70 80.41
N LYS A 199 -35.79 -25.94 79.58
CA LYS A 199 -37.20 -25.97 80.01
C LYS A 199 -37.56 -27.12 80.96
N LYS A 200 -36.76 -28.20 81.04
CA LYS A 200 -37.07 -29.37 81.87
C LYS A 200 -36.62 -29.24 83.34
N MET A 201 -35.79 -28.25 83.69
CA MET A 201 -35.22 -28.10 85.04
C MET A 201 -36.04 -27.19 85.98
N ALA A 202 -37.10 -26.54 85.49
CA ALA A 202 -37.79 -25.45 86.21
C ALA A 202 -38.98 -25.88 87.10
N LEU A 203 -39.14 -27.18 87.40
CA LEU A 203 -40.32 -27.72 88.10
C LEU A 203 -39.96 -28.82 89.13
N LEU A 204 -39.66 -28.42 90.38
CA LEU A 204 -39.88 -29.21 91.61
C LEU A 204 -39.50 -28.39 92.87
N GLY A 205 -40.29 -28.45 93.93
CA GLY A 205 -39.99 -27.85 95.25
C GLY A 205 -41.25 -27.56 96.08
N ALA A 206 -41.35 -28.12 97.29
CA ALA A 206 -42.56 -28.07 98.11
C ALA A 206 -42.32 -27.81 99.62
N GLN A 207 -42.70 -26.61 100.05
CA GLN A 207 -43.69 -26.32 101.12
C GLN A 207 -43.60 -26.93 102.55
N ASP A 208 -43.65 -26.02 103.56
CA ASP A 208 -44.15 -26.17 104.96
C ASP A 208 -43.40 -27.10 105.97
N LYS A 209 -43.43 -26.92 107.32
CA LYS A 209 -43.79 -25.79 108.23
C LYS A 209 -43.24 -26.00 109.68
N LEU A 210 -43.21 -24.88 110.43
CA LEU A 210 -43.39 -24.60 111.89
C LEU A 210 -44.05 -25.72 112.75
N ASP A 211 -43.92 -25.85 114.10
CA ASP A 211 -43.20 -25.12 115.18
C ASP A 211 -42.81 -26.13 116.33
N GLY A 212 -42.75 -25.93 117.67
CA GLY A 212 -42.85 -24.79 118.61
C GLY A 212 -42.54 -25.23 120.07
N GLY A 213 -42.33 -24.32 121.04
CA GLY A 213 -41.97 -24.66 122.44
C GLY A 213 -42.94 -25.63 123.15
N ALA A 214 -42.59 -26.43 124.16
CA ALA A 214 -41.66 -26.16 125.26
C ALA A 214 -41.29 -27.44 126.08
N GLU A 215 -40.35 -28.31 125.75
CA GLU A 215 -39.22 -28.30 124.84
C GLU A 215 -38.17 -27.21 125.09
N GLN A 216 -38.42 -25.92 124.85
CA GLN A 216 -37.62 -24.68 125.02
C GLN A 216 -36.13 -24.73 125.44
N LEU A 217 -35.70 -25.54 126.41
CA LEU A 217 -34.29 -25.76 126.76
C LEU A 217 -33.70 -26.96 126.00
N LYS A 218 -34.46 -28.06 125.85
CA LYS A 218 -34.22 -29.08 124.82
C LYS A 218 -34.49 -28.51 123.43
N LYS A 219 -35.47 -27.62 123.23
CA LYS A 219 -35.56 -26.87 121.97
C LYS A 219 -34.36 -25.93 121.82
N LEU A 220 -33.88 -25.19 122.81
CA LEU A 220 -32.62 -24.44 122.66
C LEU A 220 -31.44 -25.35 122.32
N ASN A 221 -31.32 -26.54 122.93
CA ASN A 221 -30.28 -27.51 122.57
C ASN A 221 -30.46 -28.04 121.14
N ASP A 222 -31.65 -28.51 120.78
CA ASP A 222 -31.95 -29.15 119.50
C ASP A 222 -32.03 -28.11 118.37
N GLN A 223 -32.31 -26.84 118.70
CA GLN A 223 -32.25 -25.66 117.85
C GLN A 223 -30.83 -25.08 117.80
N ILE A 224 -29.97 -25.25 118.83
CA ILE A 224 -28.53 -25.04 118.72
C ILE A 224 -27.91 -26.15 117.88
N GLN A 225 -28.35 -27.40 117.99
CA GLN A 225 -27.93 -28.51 117.13
C GLN A 225 -28.46 -28.34 115.71
N THR A 226 -29.71 -27.88 115.53
CA THR A 226 -30.27 -27.56 114.21
C THR A 226 -29.61 -26.32 113.62
N LEU A 227 -29.33 -25.26 114.39
CA LEU A 227 -28.55 -24.10 113.93
C LEU A 227 -27.07 -24.46 113.72
N THR A 228 -26.51 -25.44 114.42
CA THR A 228 -25.13 -25.94 114.18
C THR A 228 -25.09 -26.82 112.94
N LYS A 229 -26.14 -27.62 112.70
CA LYS A 229 -26.33 -28.41 111.49
C LYS A 229 -26.55 -27.47 110.30
N GLN A 230 -27.46 -26.51 110.41
CA GLN A 230 -27.68 -25.45 109.43
C GLN A 230 -26.44 -24.57 109.23
N ASN A 231 -25.64 -24.24 110.25
CA ASN A 231 -24.37 -23.54 110.04
C ASN A 231 -23.33 -24.43 109.33
N LYS A 232 -23.34 -25.76 109.51
CA LYS A 232 -22.52 -26.68 108.74
C LYS A 232 -23.03 -26.85 107.31
N GLU A 233 -24.33 -26.89 107.10
CA GLU A 233 -24.99 -26.97 105.79
C GLU A 233 -24.80 -25.66 105.01
N LEU A 234 -25.08 -24.50 105.61
CA LEU A 234 -24.79 -23.17 105.05
C LEU A 234 -23.28 -22.95 104.82
N SER A 235 -22.41 -23.48 105.67
CA SER A 235 -20.95 -23.43 105.43
C SER A 235 -20.55 -24.33 104.25
N LEU A 236 -21.15 -25.51 104.13
CA LEU A 236 -20.95 -26.40 102.98
C LEU A 236 -21.48 -25.75 101.68
N GLU A 237 -22.69 -25.21 101.69
CA GLU A 237 -23.30 -24.44 100.62
C GLU A 237 -22.44 -23.22 100.25
N LEU A 238 -21.89 -22.49 101.23
CA LEU A 238 -20.94 -21.40 100.98
C LEU A 238 -19.65 -21.90 100.30
N THR A 239 -19.13 -23.09 100.66
CA THR A 239 -17.97 -23.67 99.95
C THR A 239 -18.31 -24.20 98.55
N VAL A 240 -19.54 -24.66 98.32
CA VAL A 240 -20.02 -25.08 96.99
C VAL A 240 -20.28 -23.87 96.09
N ALA A 241 -20.93 -22.83 96.62
CA ALA A 241 -21.16 -21.56 95.94
C ALA A 241 -19.83 -20.89 95.57
N LYS A 242 -18.86 -20.83 96.49
CA LYS A 242 -17.51 -20.31 96.20
C LYS A 242 -16.74 -21.12 95.17
N ARG A 243 -16.97 -22.44 95.06
CA ARG A 243 -16.40 -23.26 93.99
C ARG A 243 -17.05 -22.92 92.65
N ALA A 244 -18.38 -22.87 92.59
CA ALA A 244 -19.11 -22.48 91.38
C ALA A 244 -18.73 -21.06 90.91
N GLU A 245 -18.59 -20.11 91.84
CA GLU A 245 -18.08 -18.75 91.62
C GLU A 245 -16.67 -18.79 90.99
N ASN A 246 -15.72 -19.51 91.60
CA ASN A 246 -14.36 -19.68 91.06
C ASN A 246 -14.31 -20.40 89.70
N ASP A 247 -15.27 -21.27 89.39
CA ASP A 247 -15.32 -21.98 88.11
C ASP A 247 -15.99 -21.14 87.01
N ILE A 248 -16.98 -20.30 87.36
CA ILE A 248 -17.55 -19.26 86.49
C ILE A 248 -16.50 -18.17 86.20
N ASP A 249 -15.70 -17.76 87.19
CA ASP A 249 -14.61 -16.80 87.00
C ASP A 249 -13.58 -17.34 85.99
N LYS A 250 -13.19 -18.63 86.08
CA LYS A 250 -12.31 -19.26 85.08
C LYS A 250 -12.96 -19.36 83.70
N GLU A 251 -14.24 -19.71 83.61
CA GLU A 251 -14.93 -19.81 82.32
C GLU A 251 -15.02 -18.44 81.64
N THR A 252 -15.34 -17.39 82.39
CA THR A 252 -15.35 -16.01 81.88
C THR A 252 -13.96 -15.49 81.53
N GLU A 253 -12.93 -15.77 82.34
CA GLU A 253 -11.54 -15.41 82.02
C GLU A 253 -11.05 -16.11 80.74
N ASN A 254 -11.36 -17.39 80.56
CA ASN A 254 -11.07 -18.13 79.33
C ASN A 254 -11.86 -17.57 78.13
N LYS A 255 -13.11 -17.14 78.34
CA LYS A 255 -13.92 -16.52 77.28
C LYS A 255 -13.38 -15.15 76.86
N ILE A 256 -12.87 -14.37 77.81
CA ILE A 256 -12.18 -13.10 77.56
C ILE A 256 -10.93 -13.35 76.70
N LYS A 257 -10.06 -14.29 77.09
CA LYS A 257 -8.83 -14.62 76.34
C LYS A 257 -9.11 -15.05 74.88
N GLU A 258 -10.17 -15.83 74.65
CA GLU A 258 -10.56 -16.22 73.30
C GLU A 258 -11.15 -15.03 72.50
N LEU A 259 -11.94 -14.15 73.12
CA LEU A 259 -12.43 -12.93 72.48
C LEU A 259 -11.29 -11.95 72.14
N GLU A 260 -10.28 -11.82 73.01
CA GLU A 260 -9.06 -11.05 72.75
C GLU A 260 -8.26 -11.62 71.57
N ARG A 261 -8.12 -12.95 71.51
CA ARG A 261 -7.48 -13.66 70.39
C ARG A 261 -8.22 -13.42 69.08
N ILE A 262 -9.55 -13.54 69.07
CA ILE A 262 -10.39 -13.29 67.89
C ILE A 262 -10.27 -11.82 67.46
N ASN A 263 -10.36 -10.87 68.40
CA ASN A 263 -10.24 -9.44 68.12
C ASN A 263 -8.86 -9.08 67.51
N LYS A 264 -7.78 -9.64 68.06
CA LYS A 264 -6.42 -9.48 67.50
C LYS A 264 -6.31 -10.00 66.07
N ASN A 265 -6.93 -11.15 65.75
CA ASN A 265 -6.95 -11.69 64.39
C ASN A 265 -7.73 -10.77 63.43
N LEU A 266 -8.90 -10.27 63.86
CA LEU A 266 -9.74 -9.36 63.06
C LEU A 266 -9.05 -7.99 62.82
N ILE A 267 -8.26 -7.50 63.77
CA ILE A 267 -7.42 -6.30 63.58
C ILE A 267 -6.36 -6.57 62.50
N GLN A 268 -5.65 -7.70 62.57
CA GLN A 268 -4.64 -8.06 61.57
C GLN A 268 -5.24 -8.27 60.17
N GLU A 269 -6.41 -8.90 60.08
CA GLU A 269 -7.13 -9.11 58.82
C GLU A 269 -7.59 -7.78 58.21
N LYS A 270 -8.12 -6.87 59.04
CA LYS A 270 -8.47 -5.49 58.64
C LYS A 270 -7.24 -4.71 58.12
N GLU A 271 -6.09 -4.82 58.77
CA GLU A 271 -4.85 -4.17 58.34
C GLU A 271 -4.35 -4.74 57.00
N ASN A 272 -4.41 -6.05 56.82
CA ASN A 272 -4.04 -6.72 55.57
C ASN A 272 -4.96 -6.27 54.42
N LEU A 273 -6.28 -6.25 54.63
CA LEU A 273 -7.27 -5.79 53.64
C LEU A 273 -7.12 -4.30 53.33
N ALA A 274 -6.83 -3.46 54.33
CA ALA A 274 -6.56 -2.04 54.12
C ALA A 274 -5.32 -1.81 53.23
N LYS A 275 -4.26 -2.61 53.42
CA LYS A 275 -3.09 -2.59 52.53
C LYS A 275 -3.43 -3.07 51.12
N GLU A 276 -4.15 -4.18 50.99
CA GLU A 276 -4.54 -4.71 49.67
C GLU A 276 -5.40 -3.72 48.87
N ILE A 277 -6.27 -2.94 49.54
CA ILE A 277 -7.02 -1.84 48.91
C ILE A 277 -6.08 -0.75 48.36
N VAL A 278 -5.03 -0.35 49.10
CA VAL A 278 -4.03 0.63 48.62
C VAL A 278 -3.24 0.06 47.46
N ASP A 279 -2.67 -1.14 47.61
CA ASP A 279 -1.89 -1.82 46.56
C ASP A 279 -2.70 -1.96 45.25
N ASN A 280 -4.02 -2.20 45.35
CA ASN A 280 -4.91 -2.30 44.18
C ASN A 280 -5.34 -0.94 43.61
N GLN A 281 -5.47 0.11 44.43
CA GLN A 281 -5.70 1.47 43.96
C GLN A 281 -4.49 2.02 43.20
N GLU A 282 -3.26 1.71 43.64
CA GLU A 282 -2.04 2.08 42.93
C GLU A 282 -1.92 1.38 41.56
N LYS A 283 -2.22 0.07 41.50
CA LYS A 283 -2.30 -0.68 40.22
C LYS A 283 -3.34 -0.08 39.27
N LEU A 284 -4.51 0.31 39.78
CA LEU A 284 -5.57 0.93 38.97
C LEU A 284 -5.13 2.30 38.42
N ASN A 285 -4.43 3.10 39.23
CA ASN A 285 -3.87 4.39 38.80
C ASN A 285 -2.77 4.20 37.72
N LEU A 286 -1.93 3.18 37.86
CA LEU A 286 -0.93 2.79 36.85
C LEU A 286 -1.59 2.39 35.53
N GLN A 287 -2.57 1.47 35.57
CA GLN A 287 -3.31 1.04 34.36
C GLN A 287 -4.06 2.20 33.68
N ALA A 288 -4.65 3.11 34.46
CA ALA A 288 -5.29 4.31 33.92
C ALA A 288 -4.28 5.21 33.17
N LYS A 289 -3.06 5.34 33.71
CA LYS A 289 -1.97 6.07 33.04
C LYS A 289 -1.49 5.35 31.78
N GLU A 290 -1.25 4.04 31.81
CA GLU A 290 -0.85 3.25 30.65
C GLU A 290 -1.86 3.37 29.49
N VAL A 291 -3.16 3.34 29.80
CA VAL A 291 -4.24 3.56 28.82
C VAL A 291 -4.23 5.00 28.28
N GLN A 292 -3.98 6.00 29.13
CA GLN A 292 -3.87 7.40 28.69
C GLN A 292 -2.65 7.62 27.77
N ASP A 293 -1.50 7.04 28.13
CA ASP A 293 -0.27 7.15 27.35
C ASP A 293 -0.43 6.43 25.99
N ALA A 294 -1.03 5.24 25.97
CA ALA A 294 -1.37 4.52 24.73
C ALA A 294 -2.39 5.27 23.85
N LEU A 295 -3.38 5.95 24.45
CA LEU A 295 -4.29 6.85 23.72
C LEU A 295 -3.57 8.08 23.16
N SER A 296 -2.52 8.58 23.82
CA SER A 296 -1.70 9.68 23.29
C SER A 296 -0.86 9.23 22.10
N GLN A 297 -0.21 8.07 22.18
CA GLN A 297 0.56 7.47 21.08
C GLN A 297 -0.34 7.17 19.87
N ARG A 298 -1.54 6.63 20.09
CA ARG A 298 -2.51 6.40 19.01
C ARG A 298 -2.91 7.70 18.30
N LYS A 299 -3.06 8.81 19.03
CA LYS A 299 -3.37 10.13 18.41
C LYS A 299 -2.20 10.65 17.59
N LEU A 300 -0.97 10.51 18.07
CA LEU A 300 0.24 10.91 17.34
C LEU A 300 0.37 10.10 16.04
N ALA A 301 0.31 8.77 16.11
CA ALA A 301 0.36 7.89 14.95
C ALA A 301 -0.79 8.15 13.94
N MET A 302 -1.96 8.59 14.40
CA MET A 302 -3.04 9.02 13.50
C MET A 302 -2.76 10.37 12.81
N SER A 303 -2.01 11.29 13.42
CA SER A 303 -1.53 12.53 12.77
C SER A 303 -0.49 12.21 11.72
N GLU A 304 0.54 11.44 12.10
CA GLU A 304 1.62 10.99 11.21
C GLU A 304 1.06 10.25 9.99
N TYR A 305 0.10 9.35 10.19
CA TYR A 305 -0.59 8.65 9.10
C TYR A 305 -1.40 9.61 8.20
N SER A 306 -2.02 10.65 8.76
CA SER A 306 -2.71 11.67 7.95
C SER A 306 -1.72 12.44 7.09
N GLU A 307 -0.61 12.90 7.66
CA GLU A 307 0.42 13.68 6.96
C GLU A 307 1.10 12.86 5.85
N VAL A 308 1.38 11.57 6.10
CA VAL A 308 1.86 10.63 5.08
C VAL A 308 0.81 10.39 4.00
N SER A 309 -0.47 10.21 4.37
CA SER A 309 -1.58 10.04 3.42
C SER A 309 -1.73 11.27 2.51
N ASP A 310 -1.75 12.47 3.08
CA ASP A 310 -1.86 13.73 2.34
C ASP A 310 -0.68 13.91 1.39
N LYS A 311 0.55 13.69 1.87
CA LYS A 311 1.76 13.74 1.03
C LYS A 311 1.72 12.72 -0.11
N LEU A 312 1.19 11.52 0.13
CA LEU A 312 1.04 10.47 -0.87
C LEU A 312 -0.08 10.79 -1.89
N THR A 313 -1.14 11.52 -1.52
CA THR A 313 -2.10 12.04 -2.50
C THR A 313 -1.50 13.14 -3.38
N GLU A 314 -0.71 14.06 -2.83
CA GLU A 314 -0.06 15.10 -3.62
C GLU A 314 1.00 14.52 -4.58
N LEU A 315 1.78 13.52 -4.16
CA LEU A 315 2.70 12.81 -5.05
C LEU A 315 1.96 12.09 -6.20
N ARG A 316 0.78 11.52 -5.95
CA ARG A 316 -0.07 10.94 -7.01
C ARG A 316 -0.62 12.01 -7.97
N ASN A 317 -1.03 13.17 -7.46
CA ASN A 317 -1.44 14.31 -8.27
C ASN A 317 -0.29 14.81 -9.16
N GLN A 318 0.93 14.87 -8.63
CA GLN A 318 2.14 15.25 -9.37
C GLN A 318 2.49 14.19 -10.44
N LYS A 319 2.46 12.90 -10.10
CA LYS A 319 2.63 11.79 -11.06
C LYS A 319 1.61 11.90 -12.21
N GLN A 320 0.33 12.13 -11.91
CA GLN A 320 -0.71 12.28 -12.94
C GLN A 320 -0.51 13.53 -13.82
N LYS A 321 -0.10 14.68 -13.23
CA LYS A 321 0.24 15.90 -13.97
C LYS A 321 1.43 15.68 -14.91
N LEU A 322 2.47 14.98 -14.47
CA LEU A 322 3.65 14.68 -15.29
C LEU A 322 3.32 13.67 -16.40
N SER A 323 2.60 12.60 -16.10
CA SER A 323 2.16 11.63 -17.12
C SER A 323 1.17 12.21 -18.15
N ARG A 324 0.53 13.36 -17.88
CA ARG A 324 -0.18 14.13 -18.93
C ARG A 324 0.83 14.83 -19.84
N GLN A 325 1.70 15.65 -19.26
CA GLN A 325 2.73 16.40 -20.00
C GLN A 325 3.64 15.52 -20.87
N VAL A 326 3.93 14.29 -20.46
CA VAL A 326 4.67 13.33 -21.30
C VAL A 326 3.88 13.01 -22.58
N ARG A 327 2.60 12.64 -22.47
CA ARG A 327 1.74 12.41 -23.66
C ARG A 327 1.54 13.66 -24.51
N ASP A 328 1.35 14.81 -23.86
CA ASP A 328 1.22 16.10 -24.57
C ASP A 328 2.50 16.39 -25.40
N LYS A 329 3.68 15.95 -24.93
CA LYS A 329 4.96 16.05 -25.65
C LYS A 329 5.24 14.93 -26.65
N GLU A 330 4.71 13.73 -26.43
CA GLU A 330 4.69 12.65 -27.42
C GLU A 330 3.84 13.07 -28.63
N GLU A 331 2.66 13.67 -28.40
CA GLU A 331 1.80 14.20 -29.46
C GLU A 331 2.45 15.40 -30.20
N GLU A 332 3.12 16.32 -29.50
CA GLU A 332 3.92 17.37 -30.16
C GLU A 332 5.04 16.78 -31.05
N LEU A 333 5.69 15.70 -30.62
CA LEU A 333 6.76 15.03 -31.36
C LEU A 333 6.22 14.32 -32.61
N ASP A 334 5.12 13.57 -32.51
CA ASP A 334 4.50 12.90 -33.65
C ASP A 334 4.01 13.90 -34.71
N ASN A 335 3.41 15.02 -34.29
CA ASN A 335 3.05 16.12 -35.18
C ASN A 335 4.29 16.73 -35.88
N ALA A 336 5.42 16.86 -35.18
CA ALA A 336 6.67 17.32 -35.77
C ALA A 336 7.26 16.30 -36.78
N LEU A 337 7.19 15.00 -36.48
CA LEU A 337 7.64 13.92 -37.37
C LEU A 337 6.81 13.87 -38.66
N GLN A 338 5.48 13.93 -38.56
CA GLN A 338 4.60 14.02 -39.74
C GLN A 338 4.94 15.24 -40.61
N LYS A 339 5.22 16.39 -39.99
CA LYS A 339 5.63 17.61 -40.73
C LYS A 339 6.99 17.46 -41.41
N ILE A 340 7.95 16.78 -40.78
CA ILE A 340 9.25 16.43 -41.38
C ILE A 340 9.05 15.50 -42.59
N ASP A 341 8.18 14.50 -42.52
CA ASP A 341 7.92 13.60 -43.64
C ASP A 341 7.15 14.26 -44.80
N THR A 342 6.24 15.19 -44.52
CA THR A 342 5.66 16.06 -45.56
C THR A 342 6.74 16.88 -46.26
N LEU A 343 7.62 17.56 -45.51
CA LEU A 343 8.74 18.31 -46.09
C LEU A 343 9.70 17.42 -46.89
N ARG A 344 9.96 16.18 -46.44
CA ARG A 344 10.75 15.18 -47.21
C ARG A 344 10.04 14.72 -48.49
N GLN A 345 8.71 14.73 -48.55
CA GLN A 345 7.98 14.46 -49.80
C GLN A 345 8.08 15.66 -50.75
N ASP A 346 7.89 16.88 -50.25
CA ASP A 346 7.93 18.09 -51.07
C ASP A 346 9.33 18.41 -51.59
N LEU A 347 10.38 18.13 -50.81
CA LEU A 347 11.77 18.16 -51.29
C LEU A 347 11.99 17.21 -52.47
N ARG A 348 11.48 15.96 -52.39
CA ARG A 348 11.57 14.98 -53.49
C ARG A 348 10.79 15.41 -54.74
N LYS A 349 9.65 16.10 -54.58
CA LYS A 349 8.90 16.71 -55.70
C LYS A 349 9.72 17.86 -56.34
N ALA A 350 10.26 18.75 -55.52
CA ALA A 350 11.07 19.89 -55.96
C ALA A 350 12.35 19.44 -56.69
N GLU A 351 13.05 18.42 -56.18
CA GLU A 351 14.20 17.81 -56.86
C GLU A 351 13.85 17.22 -58.23
N LYS A 352 12.69 16.54 -58.35
CA LYS A 352 12.22 15.99 -59.63
C LYS A 352 11.96 17.12 -60.64
N LEU A 353 11.24 18.16 -60.21
CA LEU A 353 10.97 19.34 -61.04
C LEU A 353 12.26 20.06 -61.44
N ARG A 354 13.26 20.13 -60.53
CA ARG A 354 14.57 20.73 -60.82
C ARG A 354 15.32 19.96 -61.92
N ARG A 355 15.35 18.63 -61.86
CA ARG A 355 15.95 17.78 -62.92
C ARG A 355 15.22 17.89 -64.25
N GLU A 356 13.90 18.05 -64.23
CA GLU A 356 13.09 18.28 -65.42
C GLU A 356 13.38 19.64 -66.07
N LEU A 357 13.63 20.68 -65.26
CA LEU A 357 14.08 21.99 -65.75
C LEU A 357 15.54 21.98 -66.23
N GLU A 358 16.45 21.33 -65.50
CA GLU A 358 17.86 21.11 -65.90
C GLU A 358 17.92 20.47 -67.30
N GLY A 359 17.21 19.36 -67.52
CA GLY A 359 17.13 18.67 -68.82
C GLY A 359 16.28 19.37 -69.90
N CYS A 360 15.63 20.50 -69.58
CA CYS A 360 15.04 21.40 -70.57
C CYS A 360 16.02 22.51 -70.99
N VAL A 361 16.84 23.00 -70.06
CA VAL A 361 17.93 23.95 -70.37
C VAL A 361 18.99 23.29 -71.26
N GLU A 362 19.41 22.05 -70.95
CA GLU A 362 20.38 21.31 -71.79
C GLU A 362 19.92 21.18 -73.25
N LYS A 363 18.63 20.92 -73.48
CA LYS A 363 18.05 20.85 -74.83
C LYS A 363 18.00 22.21 -75.53
N ALA A 364 17.67 23.26 -74.79
CA ALA A 364 17.68 24.63 -75.34
C ALA A 364 19.09 25.07 -75.74
N ASP A 365 20.11 24.73 -74.95
CA ASP A 365 21.51 24.98 -75.28
C ASP A 365 21.99 24.13 -76.48
N GLU A 366 21.63 22.84 -76.53
CA GLU A 366 21.86 21.99 -77.70
C GLU A 366 21.28 22.61 -78.98
N ASP A 367 20.01 23.03 -78.95
CA ASP A 367 19.31 23.58 -80.11
C ASP A 367 19.85 24.96 -80.48
N ALA A 368 20.23 25.80 -79.51
CA ALA A 368 20.94 27.05 -79.74
C ALA A 368 22.33 26.82 -80.39
N VAL A 369 23.02 25.73 -80.07
CA VAL A 369 24.28 25.33 -80.73
C VAL A 369 24.04 24.79 -82.14
N LYS A 370 22.96 24.03 -82.37
CA LYS A 370 22.56 23.56 -83.72
C LYS A 370 22.22 24.75 -84.63
N GLU A 371 21.45 25.71 -84.11
CA GLU A 371 21.08 26.97 -84.79
C GLU A 371 22.32 27.83 -85.08
N ARG A 372 23.25 27.98 -84.14
CA ARG A 372 24.51 28.71 -84.37
C ARG A 372 25.31 28.11 -85.53
N LYS A 373 25.46 26.78 -85.55
CA LYS A 373 26.12 26.03 -86.64
C LYS A 373 25.35 26.04 -87.96
N LEU A 374 24.07 26.40 -87.97
CA LEU A 374 23.31 26.66 -89.20
C LEU A 374 23.61 28.07 -89.70
N ARG A 375 23.60 29.08 -88.81
CA ARG A 375 23.94 30.47 -89.14
C ARG A 375 25.36 30.63 -89.66
N GLU A 376 26.35 30.01 -89.01
CA GLU A 376 27.75 29.98 -89.44
C GLU A 376 27.88 29.51 -90.91
N ARG A 377 27.25 28.38 -91.26
CA ARG A 377 27.25 27.85 -92.64
C ARG A 377 26.46 28.70 -93.64
N MET A 378 25.38 29.36 -93.20
CA MET A 378 24.65 30.31 -94.04
C MET A 378 25.48 31.57 -94.32
N GLU A 379 26.24 32.05 -93.34
CA GLU A 379 27.14 33.21 -93.46
C GLU A 379 28.35 32.90 -94.36
N GLU A 380 28.92 31.69 -94.25
CA GLU A 380 29.93 31.18 -95.20
C GLU A 380 29.39 31.14 -96.64
N TYR A 381 28.15 30.67 -96.82
CA TYR A 381 27.51 30.59 -98.13
C TYR A 381 27.20 31.98 -98.72
N THR A 382 26.71 32.94 -97.92
CA THR A 382 26.50 34.32 -98.40
C THR A 382 27.82 35.00 -98.74
N LYS A 383 28.88 34.83 -97.94
CA LYS A 383 30.22 35.34 -98.28
C LYS A 383 30.78 34.75 -99.57
N GLY A 384 30.47 33.48 -99.85
CA GLY A 384 30.74 32.86 -101.15
C GLY A 384 30.07 33.59 -102.31
N ILE A 385 28.77 33.88 -102.19
CA ILE A 385 27.99 34.63 -103.20
C ILE A 385 28.46 36.09 -103.31
N GLU A 386 28.80 36.75 -102.19
CA GLU A 386 29.35 38.11 -102.18
C GLU A 386 30.68 38.17 -102.93
N SER A 387 31.57 37.19 -102.74
CA SER A 387 32.82 37.07 -103.52
C SER A 387 32.57 36.78 -105.01
N GLU A 388 31.55 35.97 -105.36
CA GLU A 388 31.14 35.78 -106.76
C GLU A 388 30.60 37.08 -107.38
N LEU A 389 29.81 37.87 -106.63
CA LEU A 389 29.29 39.17 -107.06
C LEU A 389 30.41 40.22 -107.22
N GLU A 390 31.37 40.26 -106.31
CA GLU A 390 32.52 41.18 -106.37
C GLU A 390 33.34 40.94 -107.66
N LYS A 391 33.60 39.66 -108.01
CA LYS A 391 34.23 39.26 -109.29
C LYS A 391 33.41 39.67 -110.53
N ILE A 392 32.10 39.80 -110.42
CA ILE A 392 31.20 40.24 -111.50
C ILE A 392 31.14 41.77 -111.57
N GLN A 393 31.29 42.45 -110.44
CA GLN A 393 31.18 43.91 -110.32
C GLN A 393 32.40 44.66 -110.87
N ASP A 394 33.56 44.01 -110.94
CA ASP A 394 34.84 44.55 -111.45
C ASP A 394 34.89 44.67 -113.01
N ARG A 395 33.73 44.81 -113.67
CA ARG A 395 33.58 44.83 -115.14
C ARG A 395 33.17 46.24 -115.62
N PRO A 396 33.91 46.88 -116.56
CA PRO A 396 33.67 48.28 -116.94
C PRO A 396 32.28 48.60 -117.50
N GLN A 397 31.76 49.78 -117.17
CA GLN A 397 30.39 50.24 -117.43
C GLN A 397 30.04 50.48 -118.92
N GLY A 398 28.78 50.22 -119.28
CA GLY A 398 28.22 50.39 -120.64
C GLY A 398 26.91 51.20 -120.69
N ARG A 399 27.03 52.53 -120.56
CA ARG A 399 26.08 53.61 -120.95
C ARG A 399 24.59 53.29 -121.33
N SER A 400 23.71 54.01 -120.62
CA SER A 400 22.67 54.93 -121.18
C SER A 400 21.43 54.36 -121.91
N GLY A 401 20.24 54.81 -121.49
CA GLY A 401 18.98 54.66 -122.23
C GLY A 401 17.80 55.36 -121.52
N SER A 402 17.37 56.53 -122.02
CA SER A 402 16.21 57.26 -121.48
C SER A 402 15.02 57.14 -122.43
N ILE A 403 13.94 56.49 -121.97
CA ILE A 403 12.57 56.30 -122.48
C ILE A 403 11.91 55.31 -121.47
N SER A 404 10.66 55.39 -121.02
CA SER A 404 9.49 56.20 -121.38
C SER A 404 8.89 56.92 -120.15
N SER A 405 8.23 58.07 -120.35
CA SER A 405 7.66 58.88 -119.25
C SER A 405 6.29 58.38 -118.75
N ILE A 406 5.67 57.41 -119.43
CA ILE A 406 4.30 56.94 -119.14
C ILE A 406 4.31 55.60 -118.40
N ASP A 407 5.09 54.61 -118.84
CA ASP A 407 5.27 53.37 -118.09
C ASP A 407 5.93 53.65 -116.73
N SER A 408 6.95 54.52 -116.71
CA SER A 408 7.59 54.99 -115.46
C SER A 408 6.58 55.55 -114.46
N ASN A 409 5.55 56.29 -114.92
CA ASN A 409 4.52 56.85 -114.02
C ASN A 409 3.51 55.78 -113.54
N GLN A 410 3.19 54.78 -114.36
CA GLN A 410 2.38 53.64 -113.91
C GLN A 410 3.14 52.77 -112.90
N GLU A 411 4.43 52.51 -113.14
CA GLU A 411 5.27 51.72 -112.25
C GLU A 411 5.57 52.46 -110.94
N ILE A 412 5.83 53.78 -110.98
CA ILE A 412 5.89 54.62 -109.77
C ILE A 412 4.57 54.55 -108.99
N THR A 413 3.42 54.46 -109.66
CA THR A 413 2.11 54.34 -108.98
C THR A 413 1.95 52.96 -108.33
N ARG A 414 2.35 51.87 -109.00
CA ARG A 414 2.36 50.51 -108.43
C ARG A 414 3.30 50.41 -107.23
N LEU A 415 4.53 50.89 -107.38
CA LEU A 415 5.54 50.89 -106.31
C LEU A 415 5.10 51.75 -105.12
N LYS A 416 4.39 52.86 -105.34
CA LYS A 416 3.72 53.59 -104.25
C LYS A 416 2.68 52.71 -103.55
N THR A 417 1.72 52.13 -104.27
CA THR A 417 0.68 51.30 -103.64
C THR A 417 1.26 50.07 -102.92
N GLU A 418 2.37 49.50 -103.39
CA GLU A 418 3.04 48.39 -102.72
C GLU A 418 3.87 48.85 -101.51
N CYS A 419 4.53 50.00 -101.57
CA CYS A 419 5.13 50.64 -100.39
C CYS A 419 4.08 50.98 -99.33
N ASP A 420 2.95 51.57 -99.72
CA ASP A 420 1.84 51.91 -98.82
C ASP A 420 1.27 50.63 -98.18
N ARG A 421 1.10 49.55 -98.96
CA ARG A 421 0.68 48.23 -98.46
C ARG A 421 1.68 47.64 -97.46
N LEU A 422 2.98 47.72 -97.75
CA LEU A 422 4.04 47.25 -96.86
C LEU A 422 4.15 48.09 -95.59
N ILE A 423 3.95 49.41 -95.67
CA ILE A 423 3.90 50.30 -94.49
C ILE A 423 2.77 49.85 -93.56
N VAL A 424 1.55 49.64 -94.06
CA VAL A 424 0.43 49.13 -93.26
C VAL A 424 0.74 47.74 -92.69
N GLU A 425 1.31 46.82 -93.49
CA GLU A 425 1.68 45.48 -93.02
C GLU A 425 2.76 45.51 -91.90
N HIS A 426 3.68 46.48 -91.95
CA HIS A 426 4.69 46.69 -90.91
C HIS A 426 4.11 47.39 -89.66
N GLU A 427 3.21 48.37 -89.83
CA GLU A 427 2.49 49.02 -88.72
C GLU A 427 1.58 48.02 -87.98
N GLU A 428 0.83 47.17 -88.69
CA GLU A 428 0.03 46.10 -88.08
C GLU A 428 0.90 45.13 -87.27
N LYS A 429 2.05 44.70 -87.80
CA LYS A 429 2.99 43.83 -87.07
C LYS A 429 3.58 44.52 -85.84
N ALA A 430 3.90 45.82 -85.94
CA ALA A 430 4.39 46.61 -84.80
C ALA A 430 3.31 46.79 -83.72
N GLN A 431 2.05 47.02 -84.11
CA GLN A 431 0.91 47.06 -83.20
C GLN A 431 0.65 45.71 -82.53
N GLN A 432 0.67 44.60 -83.27
CA GLN A 432 0.52 43.25 -82.72
C GLN A 432 1.64 42.92 -81.71
N LEU A 433 2.90 43.26 -82.02
CA LEU A 433 4.02 43.08 -81.10
C LEU A 433 3.84 43.91 -79.82
N THR A 434 3.47 45.18 -79.97
CA THR A 434 3.19 46.10 -78.85
C THR A 434 2.05 45.60 -77.98
N MET A 435 0.99 45.05 -78.58
CA MET A 435 -0.13 44.44 -77.87
C MET A 435 0.31 43.19 -77.09
N ARG A 436 1.13 42.31 -77.65
CA ARG A 436 1.66 41.13 -76.93
C ARG A 436 2.51 41.55 -75.73
N HIS A 437 3.49 42.42 -75.93
CA HIS A 437 4.31 42.95 -74.84
C HIS A 437 3.44 43.64 -73.77
N SER A 438 2.37 44.34 -74.14
CA SER A 438 1.44 44.96 -73.18
C SER A 438 0.71 43.92 -72.32
N HIS A 439 0.22 42.82 -72.91
CA HIS A 439 -0.43 41.73 -72.16
C HIS A 439 0.57 40.99 -71.26
N GLU A 440 1.78 40.70 -71.74
CA GLU A 440 2.85 40.09 -70.97
C GLU A 440 3.27 40.97 -69.77
N MET A 441 3.40 42.29 -69.99
CA MET A 441 3.71 43.27 -68.95
C MET A 441 2.56 43.54 -67.97
N VAL A 442 1.33 43.12 -68.27
CA VAL A 442 0.23 43.08 -67.29
C VAL A 442 0.29 41.78 -66.49
N ALA A 443 0.37 40.62 -67.15
CA ALA A 443 0.45 39.32 -66.49
C ALA A 443 1.63 39.21 -65.51
N LEU A 444 2.80 39.77 -65.85
CA LEU A 444 3.96 39.84 -64.96
C LEU A 444 3.76 40.78 -63.75
N LYS A 445 2.96 41.84 -63.88
CA LYS A 445 2.59 42.71 -62.75
C LYS A 445 1.60 42.03 -61.83
N ASP A 446 0.59 41.36 -62.40
CA ASP A 446 -0.41 40.64 -61.62
C ASP A 446 0.28 39.55 -60.78
N GLN A 447 1.14 38.72 -61.40
CA GLN A 447 1.99 37.74 -60.72
C GLN A 447 2.89 38.36 -59.63
N LEU A 448 3.50 39.53 -59.90
CA LEU A 448 4.30 40.24 -58.90
C LEU A 448 3.45 40.63 -57.68
N THR A 449 2.25 41.19 -57.90
CA THR A 449 1.35 41.54 -56.79
C THR A 449 0.83 40.32 -56.04
N GLU A 450 0.57 39.19 -56.71
CA GLU A 450 0.22 37.93 -56.04
C GLU A 450 1.36 37.43 -55.14
N LEU A 451 2.61 37.48 -55.63
CA LEU A 451 3.80 37.10 -54.85
C LEU A 451 4.06 38.05 -53.67
N GLU A 452 3.83 39.36 -53.82
CA GLU A 452 3.91 40.32 -52.71
C GLU A 452 2.80 40.10 -51.66
N ASN A 453 1.58 39.79 -52.11
CA ASN A 453 0.47 39.40 -51.24
C ASN A 453 0.73 38.05 -50.53
N PHE A 454 1.39 37.10 -51.18
CA PHE A 454 1.79 35.83 -50.56
C PHE A 454 2.92 36.03 -49.54
N LYS A 455 3.94 36.80 -49.90
CA LYS A 455 5.05 37.18 -49.00
C LYS A 455 4.55 37.88 -47.74
N THR A 456 3.61 38.82 -47.85
CA THR A 456 3.06 39.54 -46.68
C THR A 456 2.21 38.65 -45.77
N ARG A 457 1.49 37.65 -46.32
CA ARG A 457 0.83 36.60 -45.50
C ARG A 457 1.84 35.79 -44.71
N LEU A 458 2.87 35.24 -45.37
CA LEU A 458 3.94 34.47 -44.70
C LEU A 458 4.70 35.32 -43.65
N GLN A 459 4.93 36.61 -43.93
CA GLN A 459 5.55 37.53 -42.97
C GLN A 459 4.68 37.69 -41.71
N ASN A 460 3.36 37.76 -41.87
CA ASN A 460 2.41 37.86 -40.75
C ASN A 460 2.30 36.54 -39.97
N GLU A 461 2.25 35.40 -40.65
CA GLU A 461 2.27 34.07 -40.01
C GLU A 461 3.55 33.85 -39.19
N LEU A 462 4.71 34.20 -39.75
CA LEU A 462 6.00 34.17 -39.04
C LEU A 462 6.00 35.09 -37.81
N ASN A 463 5.43 36.30 -37.92
CA ASN A 463 5.30 37.23 -36.80
C ASN A 463 4.37 36.70 -35.69
N VAL A 464 3.32 35.95 -36.04
CA VAL A 464 2.43 35.29 -35.05
C VAL A 464 3.13 34.10 -34.41
N ALA A 465 3.82 33.27 -35.20
CA ALA A 465 4.59 32.13 -34.70
C ALA A 465 5.68 32.56 -33.71
N ASN A 466 6.47 33.58 -34.06
CA ASN A 466 7.51 34.15 -33.17
C ASN A 466 6.90 34.64 -31.85
N LYS A 467 5.81 35.42 -31.91
CA LYS A 467 5.10 35.88 -30.69
C LYS A 467 4.61 34.73 -29.81
N LYS A 468 4.15 33.61 -30.38
CA LYS A 468 3.74 32.45 -29.58
C LYS A 468 4.94 31.69 -29.01
N VAL A 469 6.07 31.63 -29.71
CA VAL A 469 7.33 31.09 -29.16
C VAL A 469 7.81 31.95 -27.98
N ASP A 470 7.78 33.28 -28.08
CA ASP A 470 8.19 34.18 -27.00
C ASP A 470 7.26 34.08 -25.78
N GLN A 471 5.94 33.94 -26.00
CA GLN A 471 4.97 33.64 -24.93
C GLN A 471 5.29 32.31 -24.24
N LEU A 472 5.48 31.23 -25.00
CA LEU A 472 5.78 29.90 -24.46
C LEU A 472 7.12 29.89 -23.69
N ARG A 473 8.11 30.70 -24.11
CA ARG A 473 9.36 30.89 -23.37
C ARG A 473 9.13 31.56 -22.02
N SER A 474 8.37 32.66 -21.96
CA SER A 474 8.07 33.34 -20.69
C SER A 474 7.16 32.51 -19.77
N GLU A 475 6.25 31.71 -20.34
CA GLU A 475 5.45 30.72 -19.61
C GLU A 475 6.32 29.59 -19.02
N LEU A 476 7.32 29.11 -19.76
CA LEU A 476 8.28 28.10 -19.28
C LEU A 476 9.22 28.66 -18.19
N GLU A 477 9.72 29.89 -18.38
CA GLU A 477 10.66 30.56 -17.48
C GLU A 477 10.06 30.77 -16.09
N LYS A 478 8.87 31.38 -16.01
CA LYS A 478 8.11 31.52 -14.75
C LYS A 478 7.80 30.19 -14.09
N ARG A 479 7.49 29.17 -14.89
CA ARG A 479 7.22 27.83 -14.37
C ARG A 479 8.47 27.15 -13.82
N SER A 480 9.66 27.50 -14.32
CA SER A 480 10.95 27.10 -13.75
C SER A 480 11.19 27.81 -12.41
N GLU A 481 10.95 29.13 -12.33
CA GLU A 481 11.04 29.91 -11.09
C GLU A 481 10.12 29.35 -10.00
N GLU A 482 8.84 29.09 -10.32
CA GLU A 482 7.87 28.44 -9.41
C GLU A 482 8.32 27.05 -8.92
N GLN A 483 9.01 26.28 -9.78
CA GLN A 483 9.55 24.97 -9.40
C GLN A 483 10.79 25.09 -8.51
N GLU A 484 11.70 26.04 -8.77
CA GLU A 484 12.87 26.29 -7.94
C GLU A 484 12.48 26.77 -6.54
N ASP A 485 11.53 27.70 -6.41
CA ASP A 485 10.99 28.13 -5.11
C ASP A 485 10.31 26.97 -4.36
N SER A 486 9.53 26.13 -5.05
CA SER A 486 8.90 24.96 -4.45
C SER A 486 9.92 23.96 -3.90
N VAL A 487 11.00 23.68 -4.66
CA VAL A 487 12.11 22.82 -4.22
C VAL A 487 12.89 23.46 -3.05
N SER A 488 13.11 24.78 -3.09
CA SER A 488 13.73 25.55 -2.01
C SER A 488 12.95 25.42 -0.70
N ASP A 489 11.62 25.55 -0.74
CA ASP A 489 10.75 25.43 0.45
C ASP A 489 10.50 23.99 0.90
N ILE A 490 10.65 22.99 0.04
CA ILE A 490 10.73 21.58 0.45
C ILE A 490 12.05 21.34 1.20
N LYS A 491 13.18 21.78 0.65
CA LYS A 491 14.51 21.64 1.28
C LYS A 491 14.57 22.35 2.64
N ARG A 492 14.07 23.58 2.73
CA ARG A 492 13.94 24.34 4.00
C ARG A 492 13.08 23.64 5.05
N ARG A 493 12.10 22.82 4.66
CA ARG A 493 11.28 22.02 5.60
C ARG A 493 12.04 20.78 6.07
N HIS A 494 12.58 19.99 5.14
CA HIS A 494 13.44 18.85 5.44
C HIS A 494 14.60 19.21 6.39
N ASP A 495 15.27 20.34 6.15
CA ASP A 495 16.42 20.73 6.97
C ASP A 495 16.03 21.15 8.40
N ARG A 496 14.79 21.64 8.62
CA ARG A 496 14.23 21.88 9.97
C ARG A 496 13.85 20.57 10.65
N GLU A 497 13.16 19.68 9.94
CA GLU A 497 12.72 18.37 10.43
C GLU A 497 13.93 17.52 10.86
N ARG A 498 14.95 17.45 10.01
CA ARG A 498 16.25 16.83 10.32
C ARG A 498 16.92 17.43 11.56
N GLN A 499 16.81 18.75 11.76
CA GLN A 499 17.35 19.40 12.95
C GLN A 499 16.58 19.03 14.22
N MET A 500 15.24 19.02 14.18
CA MET A 500 14.41 18.57 15.31
C MET A 500 14.73 17.12 15.69
N LEU A 501 14.79 16.21 14.72
CA LEU A 501 15.16 14.81 14.93
C LEU A 501 16.58 14.66 15.53
N VAL A 502 17.53 15.51 15.14
CA VAL A 502 18.89 15.53 15.74
C VAL A 502 18.86 15.99 17.19
N ASP A 503 18.05 16.99 17.54
CA ASP A 503 17.98 17.51 18.91
C ASP A 503 17.16 16.61 19.85
N ASP A 504 16.10 15.96 19.36
CA ASP A 504 15.39 14.91 20.11
C ASP A 504 16.28 13.67 20.33
N ASN A 505 17.11 13.27 19.36
CA ASN A 505 18.10 12.20 19.58
C ASN A 505 19.12 12.56 20.68
N LYS A 506 19.61 13.81 20.73
CA LYS A 506 20.48 14.27 21.84
C LYS A 506 19.78 14.21 23.20
N LYS A 507 18.50 14.59 23.24
CA LYS A 507 17.67 14.54 24.45
C LYS A 507 17.45 13.11 24.92
N LEU A 508 17.09 12.20 24.02
CA LEU A 508 16.93 10.77 24.32
C LEU A 508 18.24 10.13 24.81
N LEU A 509 19.38 10.48 24.22
CA LEU A 509 20.70 10.05 24.73
C LEU A 509 20.95 10.56 26.16
N SER A 510 20.67 11.84 26.43
CA SER A 510 20.79 12.42 27.78
C SER A 510 19.88 11.74 28.81
N ASP A 511 18.66 11.37 28.43
CA ASP A 511 17.71 10.68 29.31
C ASP A 511 18.08 9.19 29.51
N VAL A 512 18.61 8.52 28.48
CA VAL A 512 19.21 7.18 28.60
C VAL A 512 20.40 7.17 29.56
N ASP A 513 21.28 8.17 29.52
CA ASP A 513 22.43 8.23 30.42
C ASP A 513 22.03 8.50 31.88
N LYS A 514 21.02 9.36 32.13
CA LYS A 514 20.40 9.51 33.47
C LYS A 514 19.80 8.21 33.99
N LEU A 515 19.17 7.42 33.12
CA LEU A 515 18.60 6.12 33.48
C LEU A 515 19.70 5.08 33.79
N LYS A 516 20.84 5.11 33.09
CA LYS A 516 22.03 4.30 33.45
C LYS A 516 22.55 4.67 34.84
N GLU A 517 22.79 5.95 35.11
CA GLU A 517 23.26 6.40 36.44
C GLU A 517 22.32 5.96 37.56
N ASN A 518 21.00 6.06 37.34
CA ASN A 518 20.01 5.67 38.35
C ASN A 518 19.94 4.15 38.53
N LEU A 519 20.12 3.37 37.45
CA LEU A 519 20.26 1.92 37.53
C LEU A 519 21.54 1.51 38.28
N GLU A 520 22.66 2.20 38.08
CA GLU A 520 23.92 1.96 38.80
C GLU A 520 23.79 2.28 40.30
N LYS A 521 23.13 3.40 40.66
CA LYS A 521 22.82 3.76 42.05
C LYS A 521 21.96 2.68 42.72
N LEU A 522 20.86 2.27 42.08
CA LEU A 522 19.98 1.20 42.58
C LEU A 522 20.69 -0.17 42.68
N GLN A 523 21.63 -0.48 41.77
CA GLN A 523 22.45 -1.69 41.89
C GLN A 523 23.45 -1.62 43.05
N CYS A 524 23.96 -0.44 43.38
CA CYS A 524 24.83 -0.22 44.54
C CYS A 524 24.05 -0.37 45.85
N GLU A 525 22.88 0.27 45.95
CA GLU A 525 21.95 0.14 47.09
C GLU A 525 21.52 -1.32 47.30
N ARG A 526 21.18 -2.04 46.22
CA ARG A 526 20.81 -3.46 46.30
C ARG A 526 21.95 -4.34 46.83
N LYS A 527 23.21 -4.08 46.42
CA LYS A 527 24.38 -4.78 46.97
C LYS A 527 24.57 -4.50 48.46
N GLY A 528 24.43 -3.26 48.90
CA GLY A 528 24.48 -2.92 50.32
C GLY A 528 23.44 -3.67 51.15
N LEU A 529 22.21 -3.78 50.64
CA LEU A 529 21.14 -4.57 51.28
C LEU A 529 21.39 -6.09 51.21
N GLU A 530 21.99 -6.60 50.15
CA GLU A 530 22.44 -8.00 50.03
C GLU A 530 23.53 -8.32 51.09
N GLU A 531 24.47 -7.40 51.31
CA GLU A 531 25.53 -7.49 52.33
C GLU A 531 24.95 -7.40 53.75
N GLU A 532 24.11 -6.40 54.07
CA GLU A 532 23.43 -6.28 55.38
C GLU A 532 22.58 -7.52 55.70
N TYR A 533 21.88 -8.09 54.72
CA TYR A 533 21.09 -9.30 54.91
C TYR A 533 21.96 -10.54 55.19
N SER A 534 23.13 -10.65 54.53
CA SER A 534 24.13 -11.68 54.82
C SER A 534 24.67 -11.55 56.25
N ASP A 535 24.95 -10.31 56.68
CA ASP A 535 25.46 -10.00 58.02
C ASP A 535 24.44 -10.31 59.12
N LEU A 536 23.16 -9.97 58.89
CA LEU A 536 22.04 -10.33 59.77
C LEU A 536 21.80 -11.84 59.84
N ARG A 537 21.99 -12.55 58.72
CA ARG A 537 21.90 -14.02 58.67
C ARG A 537 23.03 -14.67 59.47
N SER A 538 24.27 -14.22 59.32
CA SER A 538 25.42 -14.69 60.10
C SER A 538 25.21 -14.48 61.61
N LYS A 539 24.70 -13.30 62.00
CA LYS A 539 24.32 -12.99 63.39
C LYS A 539 23.21 -13.90 63.91
N LYS A 540 22.20 -14.22 63.08
CA LYS A 540 21.12 -15.17 63.43
C LYS A 540 21.64 -16.61 63.60
N GLU A 541 22.48 -17.09 62.69
CA GLU A 541 23.07 -18.43 62.78
C GLU A 541 24.00 -18.54 64.02
N SER A 542 24.73 -17.47 64.36
CA SER A 542 25.47 -17.36 65.62
C SER A 542 24.55 -17.43 66.86
N ILE A 543 23.46 -16.65 66.90
CA ILE A 543 22.49 -16.66 68.02
C ILE A 543 21.91 -18.07 68.22
N ALA A 544 21.52 -18.76 67.14
CA ALA A 544 21.01 -20.12 67.22
C ALA A 544 22.02 -21.12 67.80
N GLN A 545 23.33 -20.90 67.59
CA GLN A 545 24.38 -21.70 68.24
C GLN A 545 24.51 -21.39 69.74
N TRP A 546 24.40 -20.13 70.16
CA TRP A 546 24.34 -19.77 71.59
C TRP A 546 23.10 -20.37 72.27
N GLU A 547 21.92 -20.30 71.62
CA GLU A 547 20.67 -20.90 72.12
C GLU A 547 20.80 -22.43 72.26
N ALA A 548 21.45 -23.11 71.31
CA ALA A 548 21.73 -24.54 71.39
C ALA A 548 22.68 -24.88 72.56
N GLN A 549 23.79 -24.14 72.73
CA GLN A 549 24.72 -24.35 73.85
C GLN A 549 24.07 -24.09 75.22
N ILE A 550 23.23 -23.05 75.34
CA ILE A 550 22.46 -22.78 76.56
C ILE A 550 21.50 -23.96 76.84
N THR A 551 20.89 -24.53 75.80
CA THR A 551 20.00 -25.70 75.93
C THR A 551 20.77 -26.95 76.38
N GLU A 552 21.95 -27.24 75.83
CA GLU A 552 22.83 -28.33 76.30
C GLU A 552 23.25 -28.15 77.76
N ILE A 553 23.58 -26.92 78.19
CA ILE A 553 23.95 -26.63 79.58
C ILE A 553 22.75 -26.84 80.52
N ILE A 554 21.54 -26.42 80.12
CA ILE A 554 20.30 -26.64 80.91
C ILE A 554 19.97 -28.13 81.01
N GLN A 555 20.12 -28.88 79.91
CA GLN A 555 19.98 -30.34 79.90
C GLN A 555 20.96 -30.99 80.87
N TRP A 556 22.26 -30.69 80.76
CA TRP A 556 23.30 -31.24 81.63
C TRP A 556 23.09 -30.92 83.12
N VAL A 557 22.70 -29.69 83.46
CA VAL A 557 22.39 -29.27 84.84
C VAL A 557 21.10 -29.93 85.38
N SER A 558 20.21 -30.41 84.51
CA SER A 558 19.02 -31.18 84.92
C SER A 558 19.39 -32.65 85.13
N ASP A 559 20.14 -33.25 84.19
CA ASP A 559 20.60 -34.64 84.25
C ASP A 559 21.50 -34.89 85.48
N GLU A 560 22.40 -33.94 85.81
CA GLU A 560 23.29 -33.96 87.00
C GLU A 560 22.51 -33.77 88.34
N LYS A 561 21.23 -33.36 88.27
CA LYS A 561 20.38 -33.08 89.44
C LYS A 561 19.36 -34.17 89.73
N ASP A 562 19.03 -34.98 88.73
CA ASP A 562 18.17 -36.16 88.85
C ASP A 562 18.97 -37.47 89.11
N ALA A 563 20.30 -37.35 89.33
CA ALA A 563 21.27 -38.42 89.61
C ALA A 563 21.65 -38.55 91.11
#